data_AF-A0A9P6G5Q4-F1
#
_entry.id   AF-A0A9P6G5Q4-F1
#
_cell.length_a   1.000
_cell.length_b   1.000
_cell.length_c   1.000
_cell.angle_alpha   90.00
_cell.angle_beta   90.00
_cell.angle_gamma   90.00
#
_symmetry.space_group_name_H-M   'P 1'
#
loop_
_entity.id
_entity.type
_entity.pdbx_description
1 polymer ?
#
loop_
_entity_poly.entity_id
_entity_poly.type
_entity_poly.pdbx_seq_one_letter_code
_entity_poly.pdbx_strand_id
1 'polypeptide(L)'
;MLDNTKTITMLQRVRVINPSCISRCIHSGVRTYATARPSAPPPQPTAEETAKVNSVYQRMGVDLSDAELMTQAVTHKSFAHGSVPTNERLTHLGRTFLEMHLAEKKWDTVKSTKTLRSSIAHVLKAEKMAKVARSMGVDEVMRWKSPSTTPGSKAGEETVLAQTLEAIVGAVYHDKGSKVAREFVSKHIYTY
;
A
#
# COMPACT_ATOMS: atom_id res chain seq x y z
N MET A 1 34.16 28.10 21.89
CA MET A 1 35.55 27.78 21.51
C MET A 1 35.95 26.49 22.24
N LEU A 2 36.75 25.63 21.58
CA LEU A 2 37.07 24.20 21.84
C LEU A 2 36.06 23.25 21.13
N ASP A 3 36.21 22.88 19.85
CA ASP A 3 37.23 22.07 19.14
C ASP A 3 37.12 20.55 19.48
N ASN A 4 36.41 19.76 18.65
CA ASN A 4 36.93 18.87 17.59
C ASN A 4 37.80 17.73 18.16
N THR A 5 37.37 16.47 18.22
CA THR A 5 37.58 15.47 17.16
C THR A 5 37.15 14.10 17.72
N LYS A 6 36.39 13.31 16.95
CA LYS A 6 36.52 11.84 16.82
C LYS A 6 35.43 11.30 15.89
N THR A 7 35.65 11.56 14.61
CA THR A 7 35.14 10.80 13.48
C THR A 7 35.63 9.36 13.62
N ILE A 8 34.75 8.39 13.89
CA ILE A 8 35.08 6.97 13.74
C ILE A 8 34.56 6.52 12.38
N THR A 9 35.43 6.66 11.39
CA THR A 9 35.29 6.08 10.06
C THR A 9 35.56 4.58 10.17
N MET A 10 34.52 3.76 10.21
CA MET A 10 34.61 2.32 9.96
C MET A 10 34.81 2.09 8.45
N LEU A 11 36.02 2.39 7.95
CA LEU A 11 36.47 1.92 6.65
C LEU A 11 36.76 0.42 6.77
N GLN A 12 35.76 -0.40 6.42
CA GLN A 12 35.99 -1.77 5.99
C GLN A 12 37.09 -1.73 4.93
N ARG A 13 38.25 -2.29 5.26
CA ARG A 13 39.32 -2.59 4.31
C ARG A 13 38.81 -3.60 3.28
N VAL A 14 38.18 -3.11 2.22
CA VAL A 14 38.01 -3.90 1.00
C VAL A 14 39.39 -3.96 0.36
N ARG A 15 40.09 -5.09 0.53
CA ARG A 15 41.27 -5.40 -0.29
C ARG A 15 40.78 -5.50 -1.73
N VAL A 16 41.12 -4.51 -2.55
CA VAL A 16 41.04 -4.64 -4.00
C VAL A 16 42.09 -5.66 -4.40
N ILE A 17 41.65 -6.86 -4.79
CA ILE A 17 42.54 -7.91 -5.26
C ILE A 17 42.99 -7.52 -6.69
N ASN A 18 44.30 -7.43 -6.88
CA ASN A 18 44.95 -7.19 -8.17
C ASN A 18 44.52 -8.27 -9.20
N PRO A 19 44.05 -7.91 -10.41
CA PRO A 19 43.49 -8.84 -11.39
C PRO A 19 44.46 -9.90 -11.94
N SER A 20 45.75 -9.86 -11.61
CA SER A 20 46.74 -10.84 -12.10
C SER A 20 46.74 -12.20 -11.37
N CYS A 21 45.89 -12.42 -10.35
CA CYS A 21 45.93 -13.64 -9.52
C CYS A 21 44.74 -14.61 -9.70
N ILE A 22 43.93 -14.48 -10.75
CA ILE A 22 42.68 -15.28 -10.90
C ILE A 22 42.93 -16.77 -11.25
N SER A 23 44.14 -17.18 -11.66
CA SER A 23 44.32 -18.52 -12.20
C SER A 23 44.70 -19.63 -11.19
N ARG A 24 44.65 -19.41 -9.87
CA ARG A 24 45.15 -20.44 -8.92
C ARG A 24 44.38 -20.60 -7.59
N CYS A 25 43.06 -20.44 -7.60
CA CYS A 25 42.21 -20.78 -6.45
C CYS A 25 41.01 -21.62 -6.87
N ILE A 26 41.21 -22.92 -7.14
CA ILE A 26 40.12 -23.91 -7.33
C ILE A 26 40.07 -24.92 -6.15
N HIS A 27 40.79 -24.68 -5.05
CA HIS A 27 40.88 -25.66 -3.94
C HIS A 27 40.46 -25.16 -2.55
N SER A 28 39.82 -23.99 -2.44
CA SER A 28 39.15 -23.59 -1.20
C SER A 28 37.72 -23.24 -1.52
N GLY A 29 36.75 -23.99 -1.00
CA GLY A 29 35.31 -23.85 -1.20
C GLY A 29 34.70 -22.54 -0.71
N VAL A 30 35.24 -21.41 -1.17
CA VAL A 30 34.71 -20.07 -0.95
C VAL A 30 33.68 -19.83 -2.04
N ARG A 31 32.41 -19.95 -1.66
CA ARG A 31 31.28 -19.59 -2.50
C ARG A 31 31.39 -18.10 -2.82
N THR A 32 31.78 -17.75 -4.04
CA THR A 32 31.76 -16.38 -4.51
C THR A 32 30.29 -15.96 -4.61
N TYR A 33 29.85 -15.05 -3.76
CA TYR A 33 28.56 -14.39 -3.93
C TYR A 33 28.68 -13.52 -5.17
N ALA A 34 28.11 -13.98 -6.28
CA ALA A 34 27.87 -13.14 -7.44
C ALA A 34 27.10 -11.90 -6.95
N THR A 35 27.70 -10.72 -7.06
CA THR A 35 27.02 -9.46 -6.78
C THR A 35 25.81 -9.40 -7.70
N ALA A 36 24.60 -9.44 -7.13
CA ALA A 36 23.37 -9.30 -7.89
C ALA A 36 23.49 -8.06 -8.79
N ARG A 37 23.18 -8.20 -10.09
CA ARG A 37 23.06 -7.04 -10.98
C ARG A 37 22.13 -6.02 -10.32
N PRO A 38 22.43 -4.72 -10.34
CA PRO A 38 21.46 -3.72 -9.90
C PRO A 38 20.18 -3.93 -10.72
N SER A 39 19.10 -4.31 -10.05
CA SER A 39 17.78 -4.37 -10.66
C SER A 39 17.41 -2.99 -11.17
N ALA A 40 16.76 -2.93 -12.34
CA ALA A 40 16.25 -1.66 -12.86
C ALA A 40 15.44 -0.93 -11.76
N PRO A 41 15.55 0.41 -11.66
CA PRO A 41 14.78 1.16 -10.69
C PRO A 41 13.29 0.85 -10.87
N PRO A 42 12.53 0.73 -9.77
CA PRO A 42 11.12 0.37 -9.86
C PRO A 42 10.35 1.40 -10.70
N PRO A 43 9.30 0.96 -11.43
CA PRO A 43 8.55 1.84 -12.31
C PRO A 43 7.86 2.95 -11.50
N GLN A 44 8.31 4.18 -11.72
CA GLN A 44 7.72 5.37 -11.12
C GLN A 44 6.42 5.73 -11.85
N PRO A 45 5.40 6.27 -11.15
CA PRO A 45 4.21 6.78 -11.80
C PRO A 45 4.59 7.92 -12.76
N THR A 46 4.01 7.91 -13.94
CA THR A 46 4.10 9.02 -14.89
C THR A 46 3.37 10.26 -14.35
N ALA A 47 3.69 11.44 -14.89
CA ALA A 47 3.00 12.67 -14.52
C ALA A 47 1.48 12.60 -14.79
N GLU A 48 1.08 11.91 -15.87
CA GLU A 48 -0.32 11.69 -16.23
C GLU A 48 -1.03 10.79 -15.21
N GLU A 49 -0.41 9.66 -14.82
CA GLU A 49 -0.97 8.78 -13.79
C GLU A 49 -1.13 9.51 -12.46
N THR A 50 -0.15 10.32 -12.08
CA THR A 50 -0.19 11.12 -10.84
C THR A 50 -1.33 12.14 -10.88
N ALA A 51 -1.51 12.84 -12.01
CA ALA A 51 -2.62 13.77 -12.19
C ALA A 51 -3.98 13.07 -12.11
N LYS A 52 -4.09 11.87 -12.68
CA LYS A 52 -5.31 11.06 -12.63
C LYS A 52 -5.63 10.61 -11.21
N VAL A 53 -4.64 10.13 -10.46
CA VAL A 53 -4.76 9.80 -9.03
C VAL A 53 -5.27 11.01 -8.26
N ASN A 54 -4.64 12.17 -8.42
CA ASN A 54 -5.06 13.40 -7.74
C ASN A 54 -6.51 13.77 -8.06
N SER A 55 -6.93 13.64 -9.32
CA SER A 55 -8.33 13.92 -9.72
C SER A 55 -9.35 13.02 -9.03
N VAL A 56 -9.01 11.74 -8.79
CA VAL A 56 -9.84 10.81 -8.04
C VAL A 56 -9.94 11.23 -6.57
N TYR A 57 -8.82 11.54 -5.93
CA TYR A 57 -8.80 12.03 -4.55
C TYR A 57 -9.60 13.33 -4.37
N GLN A 58 -9.52 14.26 -5.34
CA GLN A 58 -10.34 15.47 -5.35
C GLN A 58 -11.84 15.17 -5.45
N ARG A 59 -12.26 14.23 -6.32
CA ARG A 59 -13.67 13.77 -6.38
C ARG A 59 -14.15 13.18 -5.06
N MET A 60 -13.27 12.51 -4.32
CA MET A 60 -13.57 11.98 -2.99
C MET A 60 -13.63 13.06 -1.91
N GLY A 61 -13.16 14.28 -2.20
CA GLY A 61 -13.05 15.38 -1.26
C GLY A 61 -11.94 15.17 -0.23
N VAL A 62 -10.88 14.45 -0.61
CA VAL A 62 -9.71 14.17 0.23
C VAL A 62 -8.50 14.83 -0.39
N ASP A 63 -7.77 15.59 0.42
CA ASP A 63 -6.50 16.20 0.04
C ASP A 63 -5.40 15.64 0.95
N LEU A 64 -4.60 14.69 0.46
CA LEU A 64 -3.46 14.14 1.21
C LEU A 64 -2.23 15.01 0.97
N SER A 65 -1.39 15.15 2.00
CA SER A 65 -0.19 15.99 1.93
C SER A 65 0.92 15.40 1.04
N ASP A 66 0.87 14.09 0.78
CA ASP A 66 1.91 13.33 0.10
C ASP A 66 1.35 12.58 -1.13
N ALA A 67 1.84 12.94 -2.31
CA ALA A 67 1.46 12.31 -3.57
C ALA A 67 1.98 10.87 -3.70
N GLU A 68 3.10 10.53 -3.05
CA GLU A 68 3.61 9.17 -2.99
C GLU A 68 2.66 8.29 -2.17
N LEU A 69 2.13 8.81 -1.06
CA LEU A 69 1.13 8.12 -0.25
C LEU A 69 -0.17 7.85 -1.04
N MET A 70 -0.64 8.83 -1.82
CA MET A 70 -1.81 8.65 -2.70
C MET A 70 -1.59 7.52 -3.70
N THR A 71 -0.41 7.50 -4.33
CA THR A 71 -0.02 6.48 -5.30
C THR A 71 0.16 5.12 -4.64
N GLN A 72 0.77 5.06 -3.47
CA GLN A 72 0.97 3.83 -2.71
C GLN A 72 -0.37 3.20 -2.37
N ALA A 73 -1.36 3.98 -1.91
CA ALA A 73 -2.68 3.47 -1.54
C ALA A 73 -3.40 2.74 -2.70
N VAL A 74 -3.20 3.20 -3.94
CA VAL A 74 -3.78 2.59 -5.15
C VAL A 74 -2.92 1.49 -5.78
N THR A 75 -1.78 1.13 -5.17
CA THR A 75 -0.83 0.17 -5.72
C THR A 75 -0.94 -1.20 -5.02
N HIS A 76 -1.52 -2.18 -5.70
CA HIS A 76 -1.64 -3.54 -5.19
C HIS A 76 -0.32 -4.32 -5.36
N LYS A 77 -0.06 -5.31 -4.50
CA LYS A 77 1.17 -6.14 -4.53
C LYS A 77 1.40 -6.91 -5.82
N SER A 78 0.36 -7.15 -6.62
CA SER A 78 0.51 -7.81 -7.93
C SER A 78 1.11 -6.87 -8.98
N PHE A 79 1.15 -5.56 -8.72
CA PHE A 79 1.80 -4.57 -9.58
C PHE A 79 3.32 -4.62 -9.44
N ALA A 80 4.03 -4.54 -10.57
CA ALA A 80 5.49 -4.51 -10.65
C ALA A 80 6.20 -5.59 -9.79
N HIS A 81 5.57 -6.75 -9.60
CA HIS A 81 6.05 -7.82 -8.72
C HIS A 81 6.37 -7.38 -7.27
N GLY A 82 5.71 -6.34 -6.77
CA GLY A 82 5.96 -5.79 -5.43
C GLY A 82 7.28 -5.04 -5.28
N SER A 83 7.92 -4.64 -6.40
CA SER A 83 9.16 -3.84 -6.38
C SER A 83 8.97 -2.38 -5.96
N VAL A 84 7.72 -1.93 -5.85
CA VAL A 84 7.31 -0.62 -5.36
C VAL A 84 6.61 -0.75 -4.00
N PRO A 85 6.56 0.32 -3.18
CA PRO A 85 5.73 0.34 -1.98
C PRO A 85 4.28 -0.05 -2.31
N THR A 86 3.78 -1.10 -1.63
CA THR A 86 2.43 -1.63 -1.84
C THR A 86 1.46 -1.06 -0.81
N ASN A 87 0.18 -1.20 -1.10
CA ASN A 87 -0.90 -0.76 -0.23
C ASN A 87 -1.17 -1.68 0.97
N GLU A 88 -0.51 -2.84 1.11
CA GLU A 88 -0.87 -3.85 2.13
C GLU A 88 -0.88 -3.30 3.57
N ARG A 89 0.11 -2.46 3.92
CA ARG A 89 0.17 -1.83 5.25
C ARG A 89 -0.97 -0.84 5.46
N LEU A 90 -1.32 -0.07 4.43
CA LEU A 90 -2.41 0.90 4.46
C LEU A 90 -3.76 0.20 4.49
N THR A 91 -3.93 -0.89 3.73
CA THR A 91 -5.12 -1.75 3.76
C THR A 91 -5.34 -2.28 5.17
N HIS A 92 -4.30 -2.81 5.82
CA HIS A 92 -4.41 -3.28 7.20
C HIS A 92 -4.84 -2.15 8.15
N LEU A 93 -4.17 -1.01 8.10
CA LEU A 93 -4.49 0.15 8.93
C LEU A 93 -5.93 0.64 8.74
N GLY A 94 -6.35 0.81 7.48
CA GLY A 94 -7.70 1.27 7.15
C GLY A 94 -8.77 0.25 7.52
N ARG A 95 -8.52 -1.03 7.31
CA ARG A 95 -9.43 -2.10 7.74
C ARG A 95 -9.61 -2.12 9.25
N THR A 96 -8.53 -2.08 10.02
CA THR A 96 -8.60 -2.05 11.49
C THR A 96 -9.37 -0.82 11.97
N PHE A 97 -9.12 0.34 11.35
CA PHE A 97 -9.87 1.56 11.65
C PHE A 97 -11.37 1.43 11.33
N LEU A 98 -11.72 0.85 10.18
CA LEU A 98 -13.11 0.60 9.78
C LEU A 98 -13.83 -0.34 10.75
N GLU A 99 -13.20 -1.46 11.11
CA GLU A 99 -13.75 -2.43 12.06
C GLU A 99 -14.00 -1.79 13.43
N MET A 100 -13.04 -1.00 13.93
CA MET A 100 -13.19 -0.24 15.17
C MET A 100 -14.33 0.77 15.08
N HIS A 101 -14.34 1.62 14.04
CA HIS A 101 -15.35 2.67 13.89
C HIS A 101 -16.76 2.10 13.72
N LEU A 102 -16.89 0.98 12.99
CA LEU A 102 -18.16 0.26 12.85
C LEU A 102 -18.64 -0.33 14.18
N ALA A 103 -17.72 -0.85 15.00
CA ALA A 103 -18.02 -1.35 16.33
C ALA A 103 -18.52 -0.22 17.25
N GLU A 104 -17.81 0.92 17.26
CA GLU A 104 -18.21 2.12 18.02
C GLU A 104 -19.64 2.56 17.65
N LYS A 105 -19.95 2.67 16.35
CA LYS A 105 -21.27 3.12 15.86
C LYS A 105 -22.41 2.18 16.23
N LYS A 106 -22.13 0.89 16.42
CA LYS A 106 -23.12 -0.16 16.72
C LYS A 106 -23.17 -0.53 18.21
N TRP A 107 -22.32 0.07 19.04
CA TRP A 107 -22.14 -0.30 20.44
C TRP A 107 -23.45 -0.26 21.24
N ASP A 108 -24.21 0.82 21.09
CA ASP A 108 -25.44 1.00 21.86
C ASP A 108 -26.62 0.17 21.30
N THR A 109 -26.62 -0.10 20.00
CA THR A 109 -27.73 -0.73 19.28
C THR A 109 -27.63 -2.26 19.18
N VAL A 110 -26.43 -2.82 19.21
CA VAL A 110 -26.19 -4.27 19.02
C VAL A 110 -25.53 -4.86 20.26
N LYS A 111 -26.32 -5.56 21.10
CA LYS A 111 -25.83 -6.13 22.36
C LYS A 111 -25.11 -7.47 22.23
N SER A 112 -25.42 -8.25 21.18
CA SER A 112 -24.79 -9.55 20.95
C SER A 112 -23.48 -9.39 20.17
N THR A 113 -22.37 -9.89 20.74
CA THR A 113 -21.05 -9.90 20.08
C THR A 113 -21.05 -10.65 18.75
N LYS A 114 -21.88 -11.69 18.60
CA LYS A 114 -22.03 -12.44 17.35
C LYS A 114 -22.68 -11.56 16.28
N THR A 115 -23.75 -10.87 16.64
CA THR A 115 -24.47 -9.97 15.74
C THR A 115 -23.62 -8.76 15.36
N LEU A 116 -22.85 -8.22 16.31
CA LEU A 116 -21.93 -7.11 16.07
C LEU A 116 -20.88 -7.50 15.01
N ARG A 117 -20.16 -8.61 15.22
CA ARG A 117 -19.17 -9.13 14.28
C ARG A 117 -19.77 -9.42 12.90
N SER A 118 -20.93 -10.07 12.85
CA SER A 118 -21.62 -10.39 11.59
C SER A 118 -22.02 -9.11 10.83
N SER A 119 -22.52 -8.10 11.54
CA SER A 119 -22.92 -6.83 10.92
C SER A 119 -21.72 -6.06 10.38
N ILE A 120 -20.59 -6.03 11.10
CA ILE A 120 -19.33 -5.43 10.63
C ILE A 120 -18.84 -6.15 9.36
N ALA A 121 -18.77 -7.49 9.41
CA ALA A 121 -18.35 -8.31 8.27
C ALA A 121 -19.25 -8.12 7.04
N HIS A 122 -20.55 -7.91 7.24
CA HIS A 122 -21.48 -7.62 6.15
C HIS A 122 -21.20 -6.28 5.47
N VAL A 123 -20.84 -5.23 6.23
CA VAL A 123 -20.47 -3.91 5.67
C VAL A 123 -19.15 -4.03 4.90
N LEU A 124 -18.16 -4.74 5.44
CA LEU A 124 -16.82 -4.91 4.86
C LEU A 124 -16.73 -6.06 3.85
N LYS A 125 -17.86 -6.52 3.31
CA LYS A 125 -17.88 -7.54 2.26
C LYS A 125 -17.27 -6.95 0.98
N ALA A 126 -16.35 -7.69 0.34
CA ALA A 126 -15.62 -7.22 -0.84
C ALA A 126 -16.53 -6.66 -1.94
N GLU A 127 -17.65 -7.33 -2.23
CA GLU A 127 -18.66 -6.88 -3.21
C GLU A 127 -19.21 -5.48 -2.91
N LYS A 128 -19.56 -5.20 -1.64
CA LYS A 128 -20.10 -3.88 -1.23
C LYS A 128 -19.03 -2.81 -1.30
N MET A 129 -17.85 -3.11 -0.77
CA MET A 129 -16.70 -2.20 -0.78
C MET A 129 -16.23 -1.88 -2.20
N ALA A 130 -16.20 -2.88 -3.10
CA ALA A 130 -15.89 -2.69 -4.51
C ALA A 130 -16.92 -1.81 -5.22
N LYS A 131 -18.21 -1.95 -4.90
CA LYS A 131 -19.25 -1.08 -5.45
C LYS A 131 -19.05 0.38 -5.06
N VAL A 132 -18.74 0.64 -3.78
CA VAL A 132 -18.40 1.99 -3.29
C VAL A 132 -17.13 2.50 -3.97
N ALA A 133 -16.09 1.67 -4.07
CA ALA A 133 -14.83 2.03 -4.72
C ALA A 133 -15.04 2.47 -6.18
N ARG A 134 -15.85 1.73 -6.95
CA ARG A 134 -16.21 2.08 -8.34
C ARG A 134 -17.00 3.38 -8.43
N SER A 135 -17.96 3.62 -7.52
CA SER A 135 -18.69 4.90 -7.51
C SER A 135 -17.78 6.11 -7.23
N MET A 136 -16.61 5.87 -6.63
CA MET A 136 -15.60 6.91 -6.35
C MET A 136 -14.51 6.97 -7.43
N GLY A 137 -14.57 6.15 -8.48
CA GLY A 137 -13.60 6.11 -9.57
C GLY A 137 -12.26 5.45 -9.21
N VAL A 138 -12.22 4.61 -8.17
CA VAL A 138 -10.98 3.91 -7.73
C VAL A 138 -10.46 2.95 -8.81
N ASP A 139 -11.37 2.33 -9.55
CA ASP A 139 -11.07 1.42 -10.66
C ASP A 139 -10.28 2.10 -11.78
N GLU A 140 -10.44 3.41 -11.96
CA GLU A 140 -9.73 4.18 -12.98
C GLU A 140 -8.24 4.37 -12.68
N VAL A 141 -7.83 4.26 -11.42
CA VAL A 141 -6.47 4.57 -10.93
C VAL A 141 -5.79 3.40 -10.23
N MET A 142 -6.52 2.29 -10.01
CA MET A 142 -6.01 1.09 -9.38
C MET A 142 -4.87 0.46 -10.19
N ARG A 143 -3.69 0.34 -9.59
CA ARG A 143 -2.49 -0.27 -10.18
C ARG A 143 -2.40 -1.72 -9.72
N TRP A 144 -2.80 -2.65 -10.59
CA TRP A 144 -2.77 -4.08 -10.31
C TRP A 144 -2.55 -4.90 -11.59
N LYS A 145 -2.12 -6.15 -11.44
CA LYS A 145 -2.08 -7.14 -12.52
C LYS A 145 -3.26 -8.10 -12.37
N SER A 146 -4.08 -8.21 -13.41
CA SER A 146 -5.17 -9.19 -13.46
C SER A 146 -4.61 -10.63 -13.49
N PRO A 147 -5.16 -11.56 -12.68
CA PRO A 147 -4.68 -12.94 -12.58
C PRO A 147 -4.95 -13.81 -13.82
N SER A 148 -5.74 -13.37 -14.80
CA SER A 148 -5.93 -14.10 -16.06
C SER A 148 -6.23 -13.18 -17.25
N THR A 149 -5.86 -13.64 -18.45
CA THR A 149 -6.18 -13.04 -19.76
C THR A 149 -7.66 -13.14 -20.12
N THR A 150 -8.49 -13.73 -19.24
CA THR A 150 -9.92 -13.88 -19.47
C THR A 150 -10.65 -12.60 -19.07
N PRO A 151 -11.21 -11.84 -20.01
CA PRO A 151 -12.01 -10.68 -19.68
C PRO A 151 -13.22 -11.13 -18.85
N GLY A 152 -13.38 -10.60 -17.63
CA GLY A 152 -14.62 -10.78 -16.84
C GLY A 152 -14.53 -11.61 -15.55
N SER A 153 -13.35 -11.98 -15.06
CA SER A 153 -13.20 -12.57 -13.71
C SER A 153 -13.39 -11.51 -12.60
N LYS A 154 -14.65 -11.11 -12.38
CA LYS A 154 -15.05 -10.01 -11.45
C LYS A 154 -14.61 -10.22 -9.99
N ALA A 155 -14.55 -11.47 -9.52
CA ALA A 155 -14.29 -11.77 -8.11
C ALA A 155 -12.87 -11.36 -7.65
N GLY A 156 -11.87 -11.50 -8.52
CA GLY A 156 -10.50 -11.09 -8.22
C GLY A 156 -10.38 -9.57 -8.15
N GLU A 157 -10.97 -8.88 -9.12
CA GLU A 157 -10.98 -7.42 -9.20
C GLU A 157 -11.72 -6.78 -8.02
N GLU A 158 -12.89 -7.30 -7.65
CA GLU A 158 -13.67 -6.80 -6.50
C GLU A 158 -12.88 -6.86 -5.19
N THR A 159 -12.12 -7.93 -4.99
CA THR A 159 -11.27 -8.07 -3.80
C THR A 159 -10.19 -6.99 -3.77
N VAL A 160 -9.53 -6.74 -4.91
CA VAL A 160 -8.47 -5.73 -5.01
C VAL A 160 -9.03 -4.31 -4.89
N LEU A 161 -10.20 -4.04 -5.47
CA LEU A 161 -10.91 -2.77 -5.32
C LEU A 161 -11.29 -2.50 -3.86
N ALA A 162 -11.84 -3.50 -3.17
CA ALA A 162 -12.17 -3.39 -1.76
C ALA A 162 -10.93 -3.09 -0.90
N GLN A 163 -9.83 -3.83 -1.12
CA GLN A 163 -8.56 -3.60 -0.43
C GLN A 163 -7.95 -2.23 -0.73
N THR A 164 -8.13 -1.73 -1.95
CA THR A 164 -7.67 -0.41 -2.37
C THR A 164 -8.47 0.69 -1.67
N LEU A 165 -9.79 0.53 -1.55
CA LEU A 165 -10.61 1.46 -0.77
C LEU A 165 -10.25 1.43 0.73
N GLU A 166 -10.03 0.24 1.29
CA GLU A 166 -9.49 0.11 2.66
C GLU A 166 -8.13 0.83 2.80
N ALA A 167 -7.25 0.72 1.80
CA ALA A 167 -5.97 1.42 1.80
C ALA A 167 -6.11 2.94 1.72
N ILE A 168 -7.05 3.46 0.93
CA ILE A 168 -7.35 4.90 0.87
C ILE A 168 -7.81 5.39 2.25
N VAL A 169 -8.69 4.66 2.93
CA VAL A 169 -9.09 4.98 4.32
C VAL A 169 -7.86 4.98 5.25
N GLY A 170 -6.98 3.99 5.10
CA GLY A 170 -5.71 3.92 5.84
C GLY A 170 -4.80 5.11 5.58
N ALA A 171 -4.69 5.58 4.33
CA ALA A 171 -3.92 6.74 3.93
C ALA A 171 -4.49 8.04 4.53
N VAL A 172 -5.81 8.22 4.50
CA VAL A 172 -6.49 9.35 5.15
C VAL A 172 -6.25 9.34 6.65
N TYR A 173 -6.36 8.18 7.29
CA TYR A 173 -6.08 8.05 8.72
C TYR A 173 -4.61 8.36 9.04
N HIS A 174 -3.68 7.89 8.22
CA HIS A 174 -2.25 8.09 8.41
C HIS A 174 -1.83 9.56 8.28
N ASP A 175 -2.34 10.27 7.27
CA ASP A 175 -1.96 11.66 6.97
C ASP A 175 -2.77 12.69 7.79
N LYS A 176 -4.08 12.48 7.95
CA LYS A 176 -5.00 13.47 8.55
C LYS A 176 -5.54 13.08 9.93
N GLY A 177 -5.29 11.85 10.38
CA GLY A 177 -5.73 11.37 11.68
C GLY A 177 -7.19 10.89 11.74
N SER A 178 -7.60 10.46 12.93
CA SER A 178 -8.85 9.73 13.15
C SER A 178 -10.11 10.55 12.87
N LYS A 179 -10.11 11.86 13.17
CA LYS A 179 -11.28 12.72 12.99
C LYS A 179 -11.69 12.81 11.52
N VAL A 180 -10.74 13.17 10.64
CA VAL A 180 -10.98 13.29 9.20
C VAL A 180 -11.33 11.93 8.59
N ALA A 181 -10.67 10.87 9.03
CA ALA A 181 -11.00 9.51 8.59
C ALA A 181 -12.45 9.12 8.97
N ARG A 182 -12.94 9.47 10.16
CA ARG A 182 -14.34 9.20 10.56
C ARG A 182 -15.34 9.94 9.68
N GLU A 183 -15.07 11.21 9.37
CA GLU A 183 -15.90 12.03 8.48
C GLU A 183 -15.94 11.44 7.07
N PHE A 184 -14.77 11.03 6.55
CA PHE A 184 -14.65 10.36 5.25
C PHE A 184 -15.48 9.08 5.19
N VAL A 185 -15.32 8.17 6.16
CA VAL A 185 -16.06 6.91 6.20
C VAL A 185 -17.56 7.18 6.34
N SER A 186 -17.96 8.11 7.21
CA SER A 186 -19.36 8.52 7.42
C SER A 186 -20.04 9.00 6.14
N LYS A 187 -19.33 9.74 5.30
CA LYS A 187 -19.84 10.30 4.04
C LYS A 187 -19.96 9.26 2.92
N HIS A 188 -19.01 8.34 2.81
CA HIS A 188 -18.87 7.51 1.60
C HIS A 188 -19.23 6.03 1.79
N ILE A 189 -18.99 5.45 2.96
CA ILE A 189 -19.16 4.01 3.19
C ILE A 189 -20.53 3.68 3.80
N TYR A 190 -21.11 4.59 4.58
CA TYR A 190 -22.38 4.36 5.28
C TYR A 190 -23.63 4.80 4.52
N THR A 191 -23.49 5.31 3.29
CA THR A 191 -24.60 5.77 2.46
C THR A 191 -25.40 4.61 1.82
N TYR A 192 -25.07 3.34 2.15
CA TYR A 192 -25.67 2.12 1.59
C TYR A 192 -26.04 1.06 2.64
#